data_AF-A0A2S6ZMA5-F1
#
_entry.id   AF-A0A2S6ZMA5-F1
#
_cell.length_a   1.000
_cell.length_b   1.000
_cell.length_c   1.000
_cell.angle_alpha   90.00
_cell.angle_beta   90.00
_cell.angle_gamma   90.00
#
_symmetry.space_group_name_H-M   'P 1'
#
loop_
_entity.id
_entity.type
_entity.pdbx_description
1 polymer ?
#
loop_
_entity_poly.entity_id
_entity_poly.type
_entity_poly.pdbx_seq_one_letter_code
_entity_poly.pdbx_strand_id
1 'polypeptide(L)'
;MLASQFAFKAWANAEPLQALAQIEAAAYPAQRQRAMRLLNHTYVVDRIFAAHLDGGAHAFAASNTPETPALEALHAAVAQSDRWYAEYIARLDATALQQSLAFRFTDGDAGSMTCEEMLFHVLAHGAYHRGNIAMLLSECAVEQPRELFTRFLHAREPERRGAARRLPRRLAQRRRGARRRLPANATANYCGGVRTGSGTLHRSMCPAGRL
;
A
#
# COMPACT_ATOMS: atom_id res chain seq x y z
N MET A 1 -2.50 -16.19 -6.01
CA MET A 1 -2.77 -15.00 -5.16
C MET A 1 -1.98 -13.77 -5.62
N LEU A 2 -0.67 -13.88 -5.87
CA LEU A 2 0.21 -12.77 -6.26
C LEU A 2 -0.30 -11.91 -7.42
N ALA A 3 -0.71 -12.52 -8.54
CA ALA A 3 -1.29 -11.79 -9.66
C ALA A 3 -2.50 -10.93 -9.25
N SER A 4 -3.42 -11.47 -8.44
CA SER A 4 -4.57 -10.74 -7.92
C SER A 4 -4.16 -9.60 -6.98
N GLN A 5 -3.10 -9.77 -6.19
CA GLN A 5 -2.58 -8.73 -5.29
C GLN A 5 -2.03 -7.53 -6.07
N PHE A 6 -1.27 -7.76 -7.15
CA PHE A 6 -0.74 -6.67 -7.98
C PHE A 6 -1.79 -6.07 -8.92
N ALA A 7 -2.75 -6.85 -9.38
CA ALA A 7 -3.93 -6.30 -10.05
C ALA A 7 -4.75 -5.40 -9.12
N PHE A 8 -4.84 -5.77 -7.83
CA PHE A 8 -5.43 -4.91 -6.80
C PHE A 8 -4.59 -3.67 -6.54
N LYS A 9 -3.26 -3.78 -6.41
CA LYS A 9 -2.36 -2.63 -6.28
C LYS A 9 -2.57 -1.63 -7.41
N ALA A 10 -2.59 -2.09 -8.67
CA ALA A 10 -2.81 -1.24 -9.84
C ALA A 10 -4.16 -0.53 -9.80
N TRP A 11 -5.22 -1.26 -9.41
CA TRP A 11 -6.55 -0.67 -9.21
C TRP A 11 -6.57 0.36 -8.08
N ALA A 12 -5.95 0.04 -6.94
CA ALA A 12 -5.88 0.91 -5.77
C ALA A 12 -4.99 2.13 -5.98
N ASN A 13 -3.98 2.07 -6.84
CA ASN A 13 -3.14 3.21 -7.21
C ASN A 13 -3.92 4.26 -8.03
N ALA A 14 -4.86 3.83 -8.86
CA ALA A 14 -5.64 4.73 -9.71
C ALA A 14 -6.63 5.61 -8.91
N GLU A 15 -7.19 5.12 -7.80
CA GLU A 15 -8.21 5.86 -7.05
C GLU A 15 -7.65 7.14 -6.37
N PRO A 16 -6.53 7.12 -5.60
CA PRO A 16 -5.94 8.32 -5.02
C PRO A 16 -5.50 9.34 -6.07
N LEU A 17 -5.00 8.88 -7.22
CA LEU A 17 -4.62 9.75 -8.34
C LEU A 17 -5.82 10.56 -8.86
N GLN A 18 -6.99 9.93 -8.98
CA GLN A 18 -8.23 10.61 -9.38
C GLN A 18 -8.77 11.54 -8.27
N ALA A 19 -8.69 11.11 -7.01
CA ALA A 19 -9.11 11.91 -5.87
C ALA A 19 -8.25 13.17 -5.69
N LEU A 20 -6.93 13.06 -5.94
CA LEU A 20 -6.01 14.19 -5.84
C LEU A 20 -6.32 15.34 -6.80
N ALA A 21 -6.89 15.03 -7.97
CA ALA A 21 -7.33 16.03 -8.94
C ALA A 21 -8.50 16.89 -8.40
N GLN A 22 -9.19 16.43 -7.35
CA GLN A 22 -10.32 17.13 -6.73
C GLN A 22 -9.90 18.06 -5.59
N ILE A 23 -8.64 17.98 -5.13
CA ILE A 23 -8.15 18.92 -4.11
C ILE A 23 -8.04 20.31 -4.74
N GLU A 24 -8.78 21.27 -4.17
CA GLU A 24 -8.67 22.67 -4.56
C GLU A 24 -7.28 23.22 -4.21
N ALA A 25 -6.44 23.41 -5.24
CA ALA A 25 -5.04 23.78 -5.05
C ALA A 25 -4.85 25.15 -4.37
N ALA A 26 -5.80 26.07 -4.54
CA ALA A 26 -5.77 27.39 -3.90
C ALA A 26 -6.09 27.31 -2.40
N ALA A 27 -7.01 26.44 -1.99
CA ALA A 27 -7.42 26.27 -0.61
C ALA A 27 -6.46 25.35 0.19
N TYR A 28 -5.89 24.34 -0.47
CA TYR A 28 -5.07 23.30 0.17
C TYR A 28 -3.72 23.05 -0.53
N PRO A 29 -2.89 24.09 -0.76
CA PRO A 29 -1.65 23.95 -1.52
C PRO A 29 -0.65 22.98 -0.86
N ALA A 30 -0.54 23.01 0.46
CA ALA A 30 0.40 22.17 1.21
C ALA A 30 -0.01 20.69 1.21
N GLN A 31 -1.28 20.39 1.45
CA GLN A 31 -1.81 19.03 1.45
C GLN A 31 -1.71 18.41 0.05
N ARG A 32 -2.06 19.18 -0.99
CA ARG A 32 -1.95 18.74 -2.38
C ARG A 32 -0.51 18.41 -2.73
N GLN A 33 0.44 19.30 -2.42
CA GLN A 33 1.85 19.06 -2.66
C GLN A 33 2.33 17.80 -1.91
N ARG A 34 1.99 17.68 -0.62
CA ARG A 34 2.45 16.56 0.22
C ARG A 34 1.90 15.22 -0.27
N ALA A 35 0.64 15.18 -0.69
CA ALA A 35 0.04 13.98 -1.24
C ALA A 35 0.68 13.58 -2.58
N MET A 36 0.98 14.55 -3.46
CA MET A 36 1.75 14.29 -4.68
C MET A 36 3.18 13.81 -4.37
N ARG A 37 3.81 14.36 -3.33
CA ARG A 37 5.15 13.94 -2.87
C ARG A 37 5.18 12.51 -2.36
N LEU A 38 4.15 12.12 -1.59
CA LEU A 38 3.95 10.76 -1.10
C LEU A 38 3.69 9.79 -2.26
N LEU A 39 2.89 10.19 -3.24
CA LEU A 39 2.65 9.35 -4.41
C LEU A 39 3.94 9.15 -5.22
N ASN A 40 4.71 10.21 -5.44
CA ASN A 40 6.00 10.10 -6.12
C ASN A 40 6.98 9.22 -5.35
N HIS A 41 7.00 9.30 -4.01
CA HIS A 41 7.79 8.41 -3.17
C HIS A 41 7.43 6.94 -3.42
N THR A 42 6.14 6.59 -3.41
CA THR A 42 5.71 5.21 -3.68
C THR A 42 6.13 4.74 -5.08
N TYR A 43 6.01 5.62 -6.08
CA TYR A 43 6.46 5.32 -7.44
C TYR A 43 7.98 5.11 -7.53
N VAL A 44 8.78 5.96 -6.88
CA VAL A 44 10.24 5.82 -6.89
C VAL A 44 10.68 4.53 -6.20
N VAL A 45 10.08 4.19 -5.05
CA VAL A 45 10.34 2.91 -4.37
C VAL A 45 9.96 1.72 -5.24
N ASP A 46 8.79 1.76 -5.89
CA ASP A 46 8.39 0.75 -6.89
C ASP A 46 9.46 0.60 -7.98
N ARG A 47 9.99 1.69 -8.55
CA ARG A 47 11.00 1.61 -9.61
C ARG A 47 12.36 1.11 -9.12
N ILE A 48 12.75 1.43 -7.89
CA ILE A 48 13.96 0.89 -7.25
C ILE A 48 13.86 -0.64 -7.13
N PHE A 49 12.77 -1.13 -6.54
CA PHE A 49 12.57 -2.56 -6.38
C PHE A 49 12.37 -3.29 -7.70
N ALA A 50 11.71 -2.67 -8.69
CA ALA A 50 11.63 -3.22 -10.04
C ALA A 50 13.03 -3.44 -10.66
N ALA A 51 13.96 -2.50 -10.49
CA ALA A 51 15.33 -2.67 -10.97
C ALA A 51 16.06 -3.81 -10.25
N HIS A 52 15.91 -3.92 -8.92
CA HIS A 52 16.48 -5.04 -8.16
C HIS A 52 15.94 -6.40 -8.61
N LEU A 53 14.63 -6.48 -8.86
CA LEU A 53 13.96 -7.69 -9.36
C LEU A 53 14.43 -8.08 -10.76
N ASP A 54 14.72 -7.10 -11.63
CA ASP A 54 15.23 -7.33 -12.99
C ASP A 54 16.75 -7.58 -13.04
N GLY A 55 17.45 -7.49 -11.90
CA GLY A 55 18.91 -7.53 -11.83
C GLY A 55 19.62 -6.32 -12.44
N GLY A 56 18.87 -5.24 -12.70
CA GLY A 56 19.36 -4.01 -13.33
C GLY A 56 19.76 -2.93 -12.31
N ALA A 57 20.41 -1.89 -12.82
CA ALA A 57 20.69 -0.67 -12.06
C ALA A 57 19.54 0.35 -12.18
N HIS A 58 19.38 1.19 -11.16
CA HIS A 58 18.48 2.35 -11.21
C HIS A 58 19.25 3.66 -10.99
N ALA A 59 18.69 4.78 -11.45
CA ALA A 59 19.32 6.10 -11.33
C ALA A 59 18.94 6.87 -10.04
N PHE A 60 18.10 6.30 -9.19
CA PHE A 60 17.63 6.98 -7.97
C PHE A 60 18.71 7.03 -6.89
N ALA A 61 19.01 8.23 -6.40
CA ALA A 61 19.91 8.47 -5.27
C ALA A 61 19.16 8.61 -3.92
N ALA A 62 17.83 8.62 -3.95
CA ALA A 62 16.97 8.71 -2.77
C ALA A 62 15.62 8.05 -3.08
N SER A 63 14.80 7.82 -2.06
CA SER A 63 13.45 7.27 -2.21
C SER A 63 12.44 8.27 -2.78
N ASN A 64 12.89 9.41 -3.30
CA ASN A 64 12.07 10.42 -3.97
C ASN A 64 12.94 11.22 -4.96
N THR A 65 12.36 11.79 -6.02
CA THR A 65 13.09 12.70 -6.94
C THR A 65 13.29 14.06 -6.27
N PRO A 66 14.26 14.90 -6.68
CA PRO A 66 14.43 16.23 -6.08
C PRO A 66 13.16 17.08 -6.20
N GLU A 67 12.58 17.14 -7.40
CA GLU A 67 11.32 17.83 -7.67
C GLU A 67 10.12 16.90 -7.46
N THR A 68 8.94 17.49 -7.25
CA THR A 68 7.67 16.75 -7.29
C THR A 68 7.09 16.88 -8.71
N PRO A 69 6.93 15.79 -9.47
CA PRO A 69 6.36 15.85 -10.81
C PRO A 69 4.90 16.32 -10.80
N ALA A 70 4.43 16.81 -11.95
CA ALA A 70 3.01 17.11 -12.16
C ALA A 70 2.13 15.87 -11.98
N LEU A 71 0.87 16.07 -11.59
CA LEU A 71 -0.04 14.97 -11.27
C LEU A 71 -0.27 14.06 -12.48
N GLU A 72 -0.35 14.63 -13.67
CA GLU A 72 -0.53 13.92 -14.94
C GLU A 72 0.69 13.03 -15.26
N ALA A 73 1.90 13.55 -15.01
CA ALA A 73 3.14 12.79 -15.18
C ALA A 73 3.23 11.64 -14.17
N LEU A 74 2.84 11.87 -12.90
CA LEU A 74 2.75 10.81 -11.89
C LEU A 74 1.74 9.75 -12.29
N HIS A 75 0.57 10.14 -12.80
CA HIS A 75 -0.44 9.20 -13.26
C HIS A 75 0.09 8.25 -14.33
N ALA A 76 0.74 8.81 -15.37
CA ALA A 76 1.33 8.01 -16.44
C ALA A 76 2.46 7.08 -15.93
N ALA A 77 3.33 7.60 -15.06
CA ALA A 77 4.47 6.88 -14.51
C ALA A 77 4.04 5.71 -13.60
N VAL A 78 3.07 5.94 -12.71
CA VAL A 78 2.51 4.91 -11.82
C VAL A 78 1.83 3.81 -12.65
N ALA A 79 1.01 4.17 -13.63
CA ALA A 79 0.35 3.20 -14.50
C ALA A 79 1.35 2.34 -15.30
N GLN A 80 2.47 2.94 -15.74
CA GLN A 80 3.55 2.20 -16.41
C GLN A 80 4.27 1.25 -15.45
N SER A 81 4.54 1.67 -14.22
CA SER A 81 5.14 0.82 -13.19
C SER A 81 4.23 -0.37 -12.85
N ASP A 82 2.93 -0.13 -12.71
CA ASP A 82 1.95 -1.18 -12.41
C ASP A 82 1.85 -2.22 -13.54
N ARG A 83 1.92 -1.79 -14.82
CA ARG A 83 2.01 -2.71 -15.96
C ARG A 83 3.27 -3.56 -15.92
N TRP A 84 4.43 -2.93 -15.64
CA TRP A 84 5.70 -3.66 -15.52
C TRP A 84 5.62 -4.75 -14.46
N TYR A 85 5.05 -4.47 -13.28
CA TYR A 85 4.88 -5.48 -12.25
C TYR A 85 3.93 -6.61 -12.66
N ALA A 86 2.82 -6.29 -13.32
CA ALA A 86 1.89 -7.31 -13.82
C ALA A 86 2.57 -8.25 -14.82
N GLU A 87 3.37 -7.70 -15.74
CA GLU A 87 4.15 -8.47 -16.71
C GLU A 87 5.25 -9.30 -16.04
N TYR A 88 5.98 -8.73 -15.07
CA TYR A 88 7.01 -9.41 -14.31
C TYR A 88 6.43 -10.63 -13.57
N ILE A 89 5.34 -10.44 -12.83
CA ILE A 89 4.68 -11.50 -12.06
C ILE A 89 4.14 -12.62 -12.94
N ALA A 90 3.67 -12.30 -14.15
CA ALA A 90 3.18 -13.30 -15.09
C ALA A 90 4.25 -14.31 -15.53
N ARG A 91 5.54 -13.98 -15.36
CA ARG A 91 6.67 -14.85 -15.73
C ARG A 91 7.26 -15.63 -14.55
N LEU A 92 6.84 -15.35 -13.31
CA LEU A 92 7.43 -15.97 -12.13
C LEU A 92 6.83 -17.35 -11.85
N ASP A 93 7.71 -18.28 -11.50
CA ASP A 93 7.34 -19.55 -10.88
C ASP A 93 7.69 -19.58 -9.38
N ALA A 94 7.37 -20.69 -8.72
CA ALA A 94 7.64 -20.85 -7.29
C ALA A 94 9.13 -20.80 -6.94
N THR A 95 10.00 -21.25 -7.84
CA THR A 95 11.45 -21.23 -7.62
C THR A 95 12.00 -19.81 -7.71
N ALA A 96 11.59 -19.05 -8.73
CA ALA A 96 11.96 -17.64 -8.89
C ALA A 96 11.51 -16.80 -7.69
N LEU A 97 10.33 -17.08 -7.13
CA LEU A 97 9.85 -16.39 -5.94
C LEU A 97 10.75 -16.57 -4.71
N GLN A 98 11.34 -17.76 -4.54
CA GLN A 98 12.23 -18.07 -3.42
C GLN A 98 13.69 -17.66 -3.67
N GLN A 99 14.03 -17.17 -4.86
CA GLN A 99 15.38 -16.73 -5.16
C GLN A 99 15.74 -15.51 -4.30
N SER A 100 16.83 -15.62 -3.54
CA SER A 100 17.43 -14.51 -2.81
C SER A 100 18.22 -13.60 -3.74
N LEU A 101 17.94 -12.31 -3.67
CA LEU A 101 18.54 -11.26 -4.48
C LEU A 101 19.31 -10.32 -3.56
N ALA A 102 20.61 -10.18 -3.80
CA ALA A 102 21.43 -9.16 -3.17
C ALA A 102 21.24 -7.83 -3.90
N PHE A 103 21.12 -6.75 -3.15
CA PHE A 103 20.94 -5.40 -3.69
C PHE A 103 21.59 -4.36 -2.78
N ARG A 104 21.56 -3.09 -3.21
CA ARG A 104 21.99 -1.96 -2.38
C ARG A 104 20.82 -1.02 -2.14
N PHE A 105 20.70 -0.55 -0.91
CA PHE A 105 19.79 0.54 -0.59
C PHE A 105 20.32 1.87 -1.17
N THR A 106 19.45 2.87 -1.25
CA THR A 106 19.82 4.19 -1.77
C THR A 106 20.84 4.93 -0.90
N ASP A 107 21.02 4.54 0.36
CA ASP A 107 22.08 5.00 1.26
C ASP A 107 23.40 4.21 1.13
N GLY A 108 23.44 3.21 0.24
CA GLY A 108 24.63 2.42 -0.09
C GLY A 108 24.76 1.10 0.68
N ASP A 109 23.98 0.91 1.74
CA ASP A 109 24.01 -0.30 2.55
C ASP A 109 23.60 -1.54 1.74
N ALA A 110 24.19 -2.68 2.05
CA ALA A 110 23.87 -3.93 1.39
C ALA A 110 22.59 -4.56 1.97
N GLY A 111 21.73 -5.07 1.11
CA GLY A 111 20.52 -5.80 1.46
C GLY A 111 20.45 -7.14 0.75
N SER A 112 19.67 -8.06 1.31
CA SER A 112 19.27 -9.29 0.63
C SER A 112 17.84 -9.65 1.02
N MET A 113 17.03 -9.98 0.02
CA MET A 113 15.63 -10.38 0.17
C MET A 113 15.30 -11.40 -0.92
N THR A 114 14.35 -12.29 -0.67
CA THR A 114 13.76 -13.11 -1.74
C THR A 114 12.94 -12.25 -2.68
N CYS A 115 12.74 -12.72 -3.92
CA CYS A 115 11.84 -12.07 -4.87
C CYS A 115 10.43 -11.89 -4.26
N GLU A 116 9.92 -12.88 -3.53
CA GLU A 116 8.62 -12.80 -2.86
C GLU A 116 8.59 -11.73 -1.76
N GLU A 117 9.64 -11.63 -0.93
CA GLU A 117 9.78 -10.60 0.11
C GLU A 117 9.81 -9.19 -0.50
N MET A 118 10.52 -8.99 -1.61
CA MET A 118 10.57 -7.70 -2.32
C MET A 118 9.19 -7.30 -2.85
N LEU A 119 8.47 -8.25 -3.46
CA LEU A 119 7.12 -8.01 -3.97
C LEU A 119 6.13 -7.72 -2.84
N PHE A 120 6.25 -8.41 -1.69
CA PHE A 120 5.47 -8.10 -0.50
C PHE A 120 5.80 -6.71 0.05
N HIS A 121 7.07 -6.32 0.12
CA HIS A 121 7.48 -4.99 0.55
C HIS A 121 6.81 -3.90 -0.30
N VAL A 122 6.84 -4.04 -1.62
CA VAL A 122 6.19 -3.11 -2.57
C VAL A 122 4.69 -2.98 -2.29
N LEU A 123 4.00 -4.11 -2.08
CA LEU A 123 2.57 -4.11 -1.75
C LEU A 123 2.27 -3.41 -0.43
N ALA A 124 3.00 -3.76 0.63
CA ALA A 124 2.80 -3.25 1.98
C ALA A 124 3.15 -1.77 2.09
N HIS A 125 4.28 -1.36 1.51
CA HIS A 125 4.76 0.01 1.46
C HIS A 125 3.79 0.92 0.70
N GLY A 126 3.33 0.49 -0.48
CA GLY A 126 2.33 1.22 -1.26
C GLY A 126 1.02 1.40 -0.49
N ALA A 127 0.51 0.35 0.15
CA ALA A 127 -0.71 0.43 0.95
C ALA A 127 -0.58 1.38 2.14
N TYR A 128 0.55 1.35 2.85
CA TYR A 128 0.84 2.27 3.96
C TYR A 128 0.76 3.73 3.52
N HIS A 129 1.42 4.09 2.41
CA HIS A 129 1.43 5.46 1.93
C HIS A 129 0.10 5.90 1.28
N ARG A 130 -0.65 4.98 0.65
CA ARG A 130 -2.03 5.28 0.21
C ARG A 130 -2.95 5.59 1.39
N GLY A 131 -2.77 4.92 2.54
CA GLY A 131 -3.44 5.29 3.79
C GLY A 131 -3.10 6.73 4.24
N ASN A 132 -1.83 7.12 4.17
CA ASN A 132 -1.41 8.49 4.48
C ASN A 132 -2.01 9.52 3.51
N ILE A 133 -2.08 9.20 2.22
CA ILE A 133 -2.73 10.05 1.20
C ILE A 133 -4.24 10.18 1.48
N ALA A 134 -4.91 9.09 1.87
CA ALA A 134 -6.32 9.11 2.23
C ALA A 134 -6.61 10.07 3.40
N MET A 135 -5.72 10.14 4.40
CA MET A 135 -5.83 11.12 5.48
C MET A 135 -5.76 12.57 4.95
N LEU A 136 -4.81 12.87 4.05
CA LEU A 136 -4.69 14.19 3.44
C LEU A 136 -5.91 14.56 2.58
N LEU A 137 -6.50 13.59 1.86
CA LEU A 137 -7.74 13.80 1.11
C LEU A 137 -8.89 14.19 2.06
N SER A 138 -8.97 13.53 3.21
CA SER A 138 -9.96 13.84 4.24
C SER A 138 -9.83 15.25 4.78
N GLU A 139 -8.61 15.73 5.00
CA GLU A 139 -8.33 17.10 5.46
C GLU A 139 -8.77 18.16 4.43
N CYS A 140 -8.82 17.79 3.15
CA CYS A 140 -9.24 18.66 2.05
C CYS A 140 -10.73 18.52 1.70
N ALA A 141 -11.52 17.85 2.54
CA ALA A 141 -12.92 17.52 2.28
C ALA A 141 -13.16 16.73 0.97
N VAL A 142 -12.15 15.99 0.50
CA VAL A 142 -12.26 15.08 -0.65
C VAL A 142 -12.58 13.67 -0.16
N GLU A 143 -13.51 12.97 -0.84
CA GLU A 143 -13.86 11.59 -0.47
C GLU A 143 -12.64 10.66 -0.59
N GLN A 144 -12.43 9.86 0.45
CA GLN A 144 -11.33 8.91 0.50
C GLN A 144 -11.63 7.67 -0.36
N PRO A 145 -10.68 7.23 -1.21
CA PRO A 145 -10.72 5.93 -1.86
C PRO A 145 -10.98 4.80 -0.87
N ARG A 146 -11.87 3.86 -1.23
CA ARG A 146 -12.13 2.67 -0.40
C ARG A 146 -11.28 1.53 -0.89
N GLU A 147 -10.04 1.50 -0.43
CA GLU A 147 -9.05 0.46 -0.74
C GLU A 147 -9.41 -0.87 -0.05
N LEU A 148 -10.36 -1.59 -0.62
CA LEU A 148 -10.81 -2.89 -0.10
C LEU A 148 -10.59 -3.98 -1.15
N PHE A 149 -9.77 -4.98 -0.82
CA PHE A 149 -9.56 -6.13 -1.70
C PHE A 149 -10.87 -6.85 -2.02
N THR A 150 -11.79 -6.90 -1.06
CA THR A 150 -13.15 -7.44 -1.28
C THR A 150 -13.94 -6.62 -2.30
N ARG A 151 -13.84 -5.28 -2.29
CA ARG A 151 -14.48 -4.43 -3.31
C ARG A 151 -13.89 -4.72 -4.69
N PHE A 152 -12.56 -4.77 -4.79
CA PHE A 152 -11.85 -5.09 -6.02
C PHE A 152 -12.28 -6.44 -6.60
N LEU A 153 -12.26 -7.51 -5.80
CA LEU A 153 -12.66 -8.84 -6.25
C LEU A 153 -14.09 -8.83 -6.80
N HIS A 154 -15.04 -8.23 -6.10
CA HIS A 154 -16.42 -8.22 -6.57
C HIS A 154 -16.71 -7.21 -7.70
N ALA A 155 -15.79 -6.28 -7.97
CA ALA A 155 -15.87 -5.42 -9.15
C ALA A 155 -15.35 -6.15 -10.40
N ARG A 156 -14.32 -6.99 -10.25
CA ARG A 156 -13.74 -7.81 -11.33
C ARG A 156 -14.49 -9.13 -11.58
N GLU A 157 -15.07 -9.69 -10.52
CA GLU A 157 -15.73 -10.99 -10.48
C GLU A 157 -17.13 -10.85 -9.81
N PRO A 158 -18.11 -10.17 -10.46
CA PRO A 158 -19.42 -9.88 -9.87
C PRO A 158 -20.20 -11.13 -9.44
N GLU A 159 -19.99 -12.27 -10.11
CA GLU A 159 -20.61 -13.56 -9.84
C GLU A 159 -20.33 -14.09 -8.43
N ARG A 160 -19.22 -13.67 -7.80
CA ARG A 160 -18.91 -14.01 -6.40
C ARG A 160 -19.98 -13.53 -5.43
N ARG A 161 -20.71 -12.45 -5.76
CA ARG A 161 -21.87 -11.98 -4.96
C ARG A 161 -23.05 -12.95 -5.03
N GLY A 162 -23.23 -13.62 -6.15
CA GLY A 162 -24.30 -14.60 -6.39
C GLY A 162 -24.09 -15.92 -5.65
N ALA A 163 -22.83 -16.36 -5.50
CA ALA A 163 -22.48 -17.57 -4.76
C ALA A 163 -22.92 -17.50 -3.28
N ALA A 164 -22.77 -16.34 -2.64
CA ALA A 164 -23.22 -16.13 -1.26
C ALA A 164 -24.75 -16.21 -1.09
N ARG A 165 -25.53 -15.81 -2.11
CA ARG A 165 -27.00 -15.88 -2.08
C ARG A 165 -27.53 -17.32 -2.17
N ARG A 166 -26.70 -18.28 -2.59
CA ARG A 166 -27.04 -19.71 -2.70
C ARG A 166 -26.70 -20.51 -1.44
N LEU A 167 -26.09 -19.89 -0.42
CA LEU A 167 -25.85 -20.56 0.87
C LEU A 167 -27.20 -20.88 1.53
N PRO A 168 -27.46 -22.15 1.92
CA PRO A 168 -28.68 -22.50 2.64
C PRO A 168 -28.76 -21.70 3.94
N ARG A 169 -29.95 -21.16 4.26
CA ARG A 169 -30.29 -20.32 5.43
C ARG A 169 -30.02 -20.97 6.82
N ARG A 170 -29.25 -22.05 6.93
CA ARG A 170 -29.05 -22.83 8.16
C ARG A 170 -28.22 -22.13 9.24
N LEU A 171 -27.55 -21.00 8.97
CA LEU A 171 -26.78 -20.26 9.98
C LEU A 171 -27.52 -19.09 10.64
N ALA A 172 -28.74 -18.75 10.20
CA ALA A 172 -29.49 -17.62 10.77
C ALA A 172 -30.21 -17.94 12.11
N GLN A 173 -30.35 -19.22 12.48
CA GLN A 173 -31.11 -19.62 13.68
C GLN A 173 -30.29 -19.78 14.97
N ARG A 174 -28.95 -19.74 14.91
CA ARG A 174 -28.10 -19.92 16.12
C ARG A 174 -27.88 -18.66 16.96
N ARG A 175 -28.42 -17.50 16.59
CA ARG A 175 -28.25 -16.22 17.33
C ARG A 175 -29.46 -15.77 18.17
N ARG A 176 -30.58 -16.52 18.19
CA ARG A 176 -31.75 -16.18 19.03
C ARG A 176 -31.76 -16.81 20.43
N GLY A 177 -30.70 -17.51 20.84
CA GLY A 177 -30.67 -18.29 22.09
C GLY A 177 -29.48 -18.03 23.01
N ALA A 178 -29.03 -16.78 23.16
CA ALA A 178 -28.04 -16.44 24.19
C ALA A 178 -28.13 -14.96 24.59
N ARG A 179 -29.22 -14.56 25.25
CA ARG A 179 -29.17 -13.37 26.12
C ARG A 179 -28.47 -13.77 27.42
N ARG A 180 -27.13 -13.77 27.41
CA ARG A 180 -26.37 -13.70 28.65
C ARG A 180 -26.36 -12.23 29.08
N ARG A 181 -26.98 -11.94 30.23
CA ARG A 181 -26.87 -10.64 30.91
C ARG A 181 -25.38 -10.41 31.22
N LEU A 182 -24.83 -9.29 30.76
CA LEU A 182 -23.53 -8.79 31.21
C LEU A 182 -23.71 -8.18 32.61
N PRO A 183 -22.89 -8.54 33.62
CA PRO A 183 -22.85 -7.79 34.86
C PRO A 183 -22.20 -6.41 34.62
N ALA A 184 -22.81 -5.39 35.20
CA ALA A 184 -22.33 -4.01 35.20
C ALA A 184 -21.14 -3.87 36.17
N ASN A 185 -19.93 -3.87 35.65
CA ASN A 185 -18.78 -3.05 36.08
C ASN A 185 -17.49 -3.63 35.50
N ALA A 186 -16.90 -2.93 34.55
CA ALA A 186 -15.49 -3.08 34.22
C ALA A 186 -15.00 -1.75 33.60
N THR A 187 -14.90 -0.72 34.42
CA THR A 187 -13.94 0.36 34.19
C THR A 187 -12.55 -0.22 34.43
N ALA A 188 -11.79 -0.42 33.36
CA ALA A 188 -10.37 -0.73 33.46
C ALA A 188 -9.61 0.22 32.55
N ASN A 189 -9.00 1.21 33.19
CA ASN A 189 -7.96 2.06 32.64
C ASN A 189 -6.89 1.21 31.98
N TYR A 190 -6.52 1.51 30.74
CA TYR A 190 -5.25 1.07 30.18
C TYR A 190 -4.36 2.29 30.03
N CYS A 191 -3.56 2.52 31.07
CA CYS A 191 -2.45 3.44 31.08
C CYS A 191 -1.20 2.61 31.39
N GLY A 192 -0.34 2.43 30.39
CA GLY A 192 0.97 1.79 30.48
C GLY A 192 1.67 2.09 29.16
N GLY A 193 2.73 2.90 29.08
CA GLY A 193 3.82 3.05 30.05
C GLY A 193 4.91 2.03 29.71
N VAL A 194 5.54 2.16 28.53
CA VAL A 194 6.71 1.35 28.16
C VAL A 194 7.96 2.20 28.34
N ARG A 195 8.85 1.70 29.21
CA ARG A 195 10.18 2.26 29.49
C ARG A 195 11.07 2.11 28.27
N THR A 196 11.86 3.13 28.00
CA THR A 196 12.94 3.13 27.00
C THR A 196 14.08 2.21 27.45
N GLY A 197 14.18 1.04 26.81
CA GLY A 197 15.34 0.17 26.88
C GLY A 197 16.25 0.44 25.69
N SER A 198 17.50 0.80 25.97
CA SER A 198 18.60 0.96 25.00
C SER A 198 18.80 -0.34 24.22
N GLY A 199 18.33 -0.37 22.98
CA GLY A 199 18.62 -1.39 21.98
C GLY A 199 18.98 -0.71 20.68
N THR A 200 20.07 -1.14 20.06
CA THR A 200 20.62 -0.67 18.79
C THR A 200 19.49 -0.59 17.75
N LEU A 201 19.11 0.63 17.36
CA LEU A 201 18.07 0.86 16.36
C LEU A 201 18.54 0.30 15.01
N HIS A 202 17.93 -0.81 14.59
CA HIS A 202 17.95 -1.20 13.19
C HIS A 202 17.24 -0.07 12.43
N ARG A 203 17.99 0.69 11.63
CA ARG A 203 17.45 1.80 10.83
C ARG A 203 16.41 1.22 9.89
N SER A 204 15.15 1.59 10.13
CA SER A 204 14.08 1.47 9.14
C SER A 204 14.52 2.19 7.86
N MET A 205 14.22 1.60 6.69
CA MET A 205 14.53 2.05 5.32
C MET A 205 14.05 3.48 4.96
N CYS A 206 13.43 4.19 5.90
CA CYS A 206 13.10 5.59 5.77
C CYS A 206 13.63 6.32 7.00
N PRO A 207 14.70 7.14 6.91
CA PRO A 207 14.77 8.25 7.84
C PRO A 207 13.48 9.03 7.64
N ALA A 208 12.84 9.46 8.73
CA ALA A 208 11.76 10.45 8.70
C ALA A 208 12.33 11.80 8.22
N GLY A 209 12.85 11.82 6.99
CA GLY A 209 13.11 13.02 6.23
C GLY A 209 11.77 13.65 5.93
N ARG A 210 11.72 14.97 6.01
CA ARG A 210 10.52 15.77 5.79
C ARG A 210 9.84 15.32 4.48
N LEU A 211 8.74 14.58 4.62
CA LEU A 211 7.77 14.25 3.57
C LEU A 211 6.78 15.40 3.42
#